data_AF-A0A7K3ZLK2-F1
#
_entry.id   AF-A0A7K3ZLK2-F1
#
_cell.length_a   1.000
_cell.length_b   1.000
_cell.length_c   1.000
_cell.angle_alpha   90.00
_cell.angle_beta   90.00
_cell.angle_gamma   90.00
#
_symmetry.space_group_name_H-M   'P 1'
#
loop_
_entity.id
_entity.type
_entity.pdbx_description
1 polymer ?
#
loop_
_entity_poly.entity_id
_entity_poly.type
_entity_poly.pdbx_seq_one_letter_code
_entity_poly.pdbx_strand_id
1 'polypeptide(L)'
;MRDIPGKVKTAGMLGMLGGVICIVGMVLGFAPETEAVVNMGLCMLAAVLFFAVAGAFRSGGPWTWDTLMLMTFLCAGVTVAVTVLGSFELYLGALLVLISVILILVAACPNTKRWITADRN
;
A
#
# COMPACT_ATOMS: atom_id res chain seq x y z
N MET A 1 13.81 23.38 -3.60
CA MET A 1 13.01 22.13 -3.44
C MET A 1 13.58 21.14 -4.42
N ARG A 2 14.15 20.01 -3.98
CA ARG A 2 14.61 18.96 -4.91
C ARG A 2 13.39 18.25 -5.47
N ASP A 3 13.30 18.11 -6.78
CA ASP A 3 12.13 17.52 -7.44
C ASP A 3 11.93 16.07 -7.02
N ILE A 4 10.70 15.73 -6.61
CA ILE A 4 10.31 14.34 -6.33
C ILE A 4 10.28 13.61 -7.68
N PRO A 5 10.99 12.47 -7.84
CA PRO A 5 10.94 11.69 -9.07
C PRO A 5 9.49 11.35 -9.44
N GLY A 6 9.11 11.52 -10.70
CA GLY A 6 7.72 11.29 -11.15
C GLY A 6 7.18 9.92 -10.75
N LYS A 7 8.01 8.87 -10.84
CA LYS A 7 7.66 7.50 -10.41
C LYS A 7 7.30 7.40 -8.92
N VAL A 8 8.03 8.12 -8.06
CA VAL A 8 7.80 8.17 -6.61
C VAL A 8 6.49 8.91 -6.30
N LYS A 9 6.23 10.02 -6.99
CA LYS A 9 4.97 10.75 -6.87
C LYS A 9 3.77 9.87 -7.27
N THR A 10 3.88 9.16 -8.39
CA THR A 10 2.85 8.22 -8.85
C THR A 10 2.65 7.07 -7.86
N ALA A 11 3.73 6.49 -7.32
CA ALA A 11 3.62 5.44 -6.30
C ALA A 11 2.92 5.94 -5.02
N GLY A 12 3.23 7.15 -4.56
CA GLY A 12 2.51 7.77 -3.44
C GLY A 12 1.01 7.92 -3.72
N MET A 13 0.64 8.35 -4.92
CA MET A 13 -0.77 8.45 -5.33
C MET A 13 -1.46 7.09 -5.42
N LEU A 14 -0.81 6.09 -6.00
CA LEU A 14 -1.31 4.73 -6.10
C LEU A 14 -1.50 4.09 -4.73
N GLY A 15 -0.59 4.33 -3.78
CA GLY A 15 -0.75 3.87 -2.40
C GLY A 15 -1.95 4.52 -1.72
N MET A 16 -2.20 5.82 -1.92
CA MET A 16 -3.41 6.48 -1.40
C MET A 16 -4.69 5.87 -2.02
N LEU A 17 -4.70 5.63 -3.33
CA LEU A 17 -5.82 5.00 -4.01
C LEU A 17 -6.09 3.59 -3.47
N GLY A 18 -5.04 2.78 -3.28
CA GLY A 18 -5.17 1.45 -2.67
C GLY A 18 -5.79 1.50 -1.27
N GLY A 19 -5.35 2.46 -0.44
CA GLY A 19 -5.92 2.65 0.90
C GLY A 19 -7.39 3.03 0.89
N VAL A 20 -7.80 3.94 -0.01
CA VAL A 20 -9.20 4.34 -0.18
C VAL A 20 -10.06 3.16 -0.67
N ILE A 21 -9.58 2.40 -1.65
CA ILE A 21 -10.28 1.22 -2.17
C ILE A 21 -10.48 0.18 -1.06
N CYS A 22 -9.48 -0.04 -0.20
CA CYS A 22 -9.62 -0.94 0.94
C CYS A 22 -10.72 -0.48 1.92
N ILE A 23 -10.78 0.82 2.23
CA ILE A 23 -11.84 1.36 3.11
C ILE A 23 -13.22 1.19 2.47
N VAL A 24 -13.36 1.51 1.18
CA VAL A 24 -14.65 1.37 0.48
C VAL A 24 -15.08 -0.08 0.44
N GLY A 25 -14.18 -1.00 0.08
CA GLY A 25 -14.51 -2.42 0.06
C GLY A 25 -14.85 -2.98 1.45
N MET A 26 -14.22 -2.46 2.51
CA MET A 26 -14.55 -2.84 3.88
C MET A 26 -15.97 -2.42 4.26
N VAL A 27 -16.40 -1.22 3.85
CA VAL A 27 -17.77 -0.73 4.07
C VAL A 27 -18.79 -1.56 3.28
N LEU A 28 -18.48 -1.89 2.02
CA LEU A 28 -19.37 -2.68 1.17
C LEU A 28 -19.46 -4.15 1.58
N GLY A 29 -18.37 -4.71 2.13
CA GLY A 29 -18.30 -6.09 2.61
C GLY A 29 -18.74 -6.28 4.06
N PHE A 30 -19.27 -5.23 4.71
CA PHE A 30 -19.74 -5.31 6.09
C PHE A 30 -20.97 -6.22 6.20
N ALA A 31 -20.80 -7.39 6.82
CA ALA A 31 -21.90 -8.25 7.26
C ALA A 31 -21.83 -8.37 8.80
N PRO A 32 -22.95 -8.35 9.54
CA PRO A 32 -22.96 -8.35 11.01
C PRO A 32 -22.59 -9.71 11.66
N GLU A 33 -22.12 -10.68 10.88
CA GLU A 33 -21.88 -12.06 11.31
C GLU A 33 -20.46 -12.24 11.88
N THR A 34 -20.23 -13.23 12.74
CA THR A 34 -19.00 -13.37 13.56
C THR A 34 -17.67 -13.46 12.79
N GLU A 35 -17.69 -13.89 11.52
CA GLU A 35 -16.50 -13.91 10.66
C GLU A 35 -16.10 -12.50 10.15
N ALA A 36 -17.00 -11.54 10.29
CA ALA A 36 -16.83 -10.22 9.71
C ALA A 36 -15.81 -9.36 10.48
N VAL A 37 -15.58 -9.61 11.78
CA VAL A 37 -14.61 -8.84 12.58
C VAL A 37 -13.17 -9.10 12.10
N VAL A 38 -12.82 -10.36 11.80
CA VAL A 38 -11.48 -10.71 11.31
C VAL A 38 -11.26 -10.15 9.89
N ASN A 39 -12.25 -10.30 9.01
CA ASN A 39 -12.20 -9.76 7.65
C ASN A 39 -12.10 -8.23 7.64
N MET A 40 -12.87 -7.54 8.48
CA MET A 40 -12.77 -6.09 8.66
C MET A 40 -11.39 -5.68 9.19
N GLY A 41 -10.86 -6.41 10.17
CA GLY A 41 -9.51 -6.15 10.71
C GLY A 41 -8.43 -6.27 9.64
N LEU A 42 -8.52 -7.27 8.76
CA LEU A 42 -7.59 -7.47 7.65
C LEU A 42 -7.72 -6.37 6.59
N CYS A 43 -8.95 -5.98 6.21
CA CYS A 43 -9.17 -4.87 5.28
C CYS A 43 -8.65 -3.54 5.84
N MET A 44 -8.84 -3.30 7.14
CA MET A 44 -8.32 -2.12 7.83
C MET A 44 -6.78 -2.14 7.90
N LEU A 45 -6.18 -3.29 8.19
CA LEU A 45 -4.73 -3.46 8.15
C LEU A 45 -4.17 -3.18 6.74
N ALA A 46 -4.80 -3.70 5.70
CA ALA A 46 -4.42 -3.44 4.31
C ALA A 46 -4.52 -1.93 3.99
N ALA A 47 -5.61 -1.27 4.38
CA ALA A 47 -5.79 0.16 4.18
C ALA A 47 -4.68 0.98 4.85
N VAL A 48 -4.38 0.69 6.13
CA VAL A 48 -3.33 1.39 6.89
C VAL A 48 -1.96 1.17 6.24
N LEU A 49 -1.65 -0.05 5.79
CA LEU A 49 -0.38 -0.33 5.11
C LEU A 49 -0.25 0.45 3.79
N PHE A 50 -1.31 0.51 2.99
CA PHE A 50 -1.32 1.30 1.75
C PHE A 50 -1.11 2.80 2.04
N PHE A 51 -1.78 3.36 3.04
CA PHE A 51 -1.58 4.76 3.43
C PHE A 51 -0.21 5.02 4.03
N ALA A 52 0.32 4.10 4.83
CA ALA A 52 1.65 4.22 5.42
C ALA A 52 2.74 4.20 4.34
N VAL A 53 2.65 3.27 3.38
CA VAL A 53 3.52 3.22 2.21
C VAL A 53 3.39 4.49 1.36
N ALA A 54 2.17 4.98 1.14
CA ALA A 54 1.95 6.24 0.43
C ALA A 54 2.60 7.45 1.11
N GLY A 55 2.50 7.52 2.44
CA GLY A 55 3.15 8.56 3.24
C GLY A 55 4.68 8.49 3.17
N ALA A 56 5.25 7.30 3.09
CA ALA A 56 6.68 7.10 2.98
C ALA A 56 7.29 7.52 1.64
N PHE A 57 6.48 7.57 0.57
CA PHE A 57 6.87 8.12 -0.74
C PHE A 57 6.79 9.66 -0.83
N ARG A 58 6.37 10.36 0.22
CA ARG A 58 6.37 11.84 0.24
C ARG A 58 7.73 12.42 0.64
N SER A 59 7.97 13.67 0.26
CA SER A 59 9.09 14.47 0.78
C SER A 59 9.01 14.56 2.31
N GLY A 60 10.12 14.33 3.00
CA GLY A 60 10.14 14.29 4.47
C GLY A 60 9.49 13.04 5.09
N GLY A 61 9.32 11.95 4.32
CA GLY A 61 8.87 10.68 4.89
C GLY A 61 9.78 10.22 6.05
N PRO A 62 9.30 9.40 7.01
CA PRO A 62 10.09 8.99 8.17
C PRO A 62 10.95 7.73 7.92
N TRP A 63 10.74 7.00 6.83
CA TRP A 63 11.31 5.65 6.66
C TRP A 63 12.59 5.61 5.84
N THR A 64 13.56 4.81 6.26
CA THR A 64 14.71 4.45 5.42
C THR A 64 14.26 3.60 4.23
N TRP A 65 15.13 3.43 3.23
CA TRP A 65 14.83 2.58 2.07
C TRP A 65 14.54 1.12 2.48
N ASP A 66 15.31 0.56 3.44
CA ASP A 66 15.09 -0.81 3.92
C ASP A 66 13.72 -0.97 4.57
N THR A 67 13.30 -0.01 5.41
CA THR A 67 11.96 -0.02 6.03
C THR A 67 10.86 0.13 4.99
N LEU A 68 11.03 0.99 3.98
CA LEU A 68 10.06 1.12 2.89
C LEU A 68 9.92 -0.19 2.10
N MET A 69 11.03 -0.86 1.78
CA MET A 69 11.01 -2.16 1.09
C MET A 69 10.28 -3.21 1.94
N LEU A 70 10.59 -3.30 3.23
CA LEU A 70 9.91 -4.25 4.13
C LEU A 70 8.39 -3.98 4.19
N MET A 71 8.00 -2.71 4.35
CA MET A 71 6.59 -2.31 4.49
C MET A 71 5.81 -2.49 3.18
N THR A 72 6.45 -2.29 2.02
CA THR A 72 5.82 -2.56 0.71
C THR A 72 5.62 -4.05 0.48
N PHE A 73 6.56 -4.91 0.88
CA PHE A 73 6.36 -6.37 0.86
C PHE A 73 5.28 -6.82 1.84
N LEU A 74 5.25 -6.27 3.05
CA LEU A 74 4.20 -6.57 4.02
C LEU A 74 2.82 -6.13 3.51
N CYS A 75 2.73 -4.96 2.88
CA CYS A 75 1.51 -4.48 2.24
C CYS A 75 1.02 -5.45 1.15
N ALA A 76 1.91 -5.92 0.27
CA ALA A 76 1.56 -6.92 -0.72
C ALA A 76 1.11 -8.24 -0.09
N GLY A 77 1.84 -8.75 0.90
CA GLY A 77 1.49 -9.99 1.61
C GLY A 77 0.10 -9.93 2.27
N VAL A 78 -0.20 -8.83 2.97
CA VAL A 78 -1.53 -8.62 3.57
C VAL A 78 -2.59 -8.51 2.49
N THR A 79 -2.33 -7.81 1.39
CA THR A 79 -3.28 -7.67 0.28
C THR A 79 -3.61 -9.01 -0.39
N VAL A 80 -2.61 -9.88 -0.55
CA VAL A 80 -2.82 -11.26 -1.03
C VAL A 80 -3.65 -12.05 -0.03
N ALA A 81 -3.35 -11.97 1.27
CA ALA A 81 -4.11 -12.67 2.30
C ALA A 81 -5.60 -12.25 2.30
N VAL A 82 -5.86 -10.93 2.25
CA VAL A 82 -7.23 -10.37 2.18
C VAL A 82 -7.98 -10.86 0.93
N THR A 83 -7.28 -11.04 -0.19
CA THR A 83 -7.86 -11.56 -1.43
C THR A 83 -8.16 -13.06 -1.35
N VAL A 84 -7.24 -13.86 -0.82
CA VAL A 84 -7.39 -15.33 -0.71
C VAL A 84 -8.46 -15.71 0.31
N LEU A 85 -8.57 -14.95 1.40
CA LEU A 85 -9.59 -15.15 2.44
C LEU A 85 -10.99 -14.67 2.03
N GLY A 86 -11.14 -14.11 0.82
CA GLY A 86 -12.42 -13.65 0.31
C GLY A 86 -12.97 -12.43 1.03
N SER A 87 -12.11 -11.66 1.71
CA SER A 87 -12.53 -10.43 2.40
C SER A 87 -12.89 -9.29 1.44
N PHE A 88 -12.49 -9.40 0.16
CA PHE A 88 -12.94 -8.56 -0.95
C PHE A 88 -13.47 -9.43 -2.10
N GLU A 89 -14.31 -8.83 -2.95
CA GLU A 89 -14.57 -9.32 -4.30
C GLU A 89 -13.26 -9.56 -5.05
N LEU A 90 -13.16 -10.70 -5.74
CA LEU A 90 -11.93 -11.16 -6.37
C LEU A 90 -11.33 -10.11 -7.31
N TYR A 91 -12.18 -9.37 -8.03
CA TYR A 91 -11.75 -8.30 -8.94
C TYR A 91 -11.10 -7.12 -8.21
N LEU A 92 -11.62 -6.73 -7.04
CA LEU A 92 -11.05 -5.66 -6.21
C LEU A 92 -9.75 -6.13 -5.55
N GLY A 93 -9.73 -7.37 -5.04
CA GLY A 93 -8.51 -7.99 -4.50
C GLY A 93 -7.39 -8.04 -5.53
N ALA A 94 -7.67 -8.51 -6.75
CA ALA A 94 -6.70 -8.55 -7.84
C ALA A 94 -6.15 -7.17 -8.21
N LEU A 95 -6.99 -6.13 -8.23
CA LEU A 95 -6.57 -4.75 -8.46
C LEU A 95 -5.62 -4.26 -7.36
N LEU A 96 -5.94 -4.51 -6.09
CA LEU A 96 -5.09 -4.11 -4.96
C LEU A 96 -3.74 -4.84 -5.00
N VAL A 97 -3.74 -6.14 -5.33
CA VAL A 97 -2.49 -6.91 -5.52
C VAL A 97 -1.64 -6.25 -6.61
N LEU A 98 -2.22 -5.91 -7.75
CA LEU A 98 -1.52 -5.21 -8.83
C LEU A 98 -0.89 -3.89 -8.36
N ILE A 99 -1.65 -3.08 -7.61
CA ILE A 99 -1.14 -1.83 -7.03
C ILE A 99 0.05 -2.12 -6.11
N SER A 100 -0.05 -3.10 -5.21
CA SER A 100 1.03 -3.44 -4.27
C SER A 100 2.31 -3.89 -4.99
N VAL A 101 2.18 -4.64 -6.10
CA VAL A 101 3.32 -5.05 -6.94
C VAL A 101 3.98 -3.85 -7.58
N ILE A 102 3.20 -2.89 -8.10
CA ILE A 102 3.74 -1.65 -8.66
C ILE A 102 4.51 -0.85 -7.59
N LEU A 103 4.00 -0.79 -6.35
CA LEU A 103 4.69 -0.10 -5.24
C LEU A 103 6.05 -0.75 -4.94
N ILE A 104 6.12 -2.08 -4.94
CA ILE A 104 7.38 -2.82 -4.76
C ILE A 104 8.36 -2.50 -5.90
N LEU A 105 7.89 -2.53 -7.15
CA LEU A 105 8.73 -2.23 -8.31
C LEU A 105 9.29 -0.80 -8.28
N VAL A 106 8.48 0.18 -7.85
CA VAL A 106 8.96 1.56 -7.68
C VAL A 106 9.93 1.66 -6.51
N ALA A 107 9.68 1.00 -5.38
CA ALA A 107 10.58 1.00 -4.23
C ALA A 107 11.95 0.34 -4.56
N ALA A 108 11.94 -0.71 -5.37
CA ALA A 108 13.13 -1.43 -5.81
C ALA A 108 13.96 -0.69 -6.87
N CYS A 109 13.41 0.39 -7.48
CA CYS A 109 14.15 1.16 -8.48
C CYS A 109 15.39 1.84 -7.88
N PRO A 110 16.58 1.76 -8.52
CA PRO A 110 17.79 2.41 -8.04
C PRO A 110 17.65 3.93 -7.85
N ASN A 111 16.85 4.57 -8.72
CA ASN A 111 16.55 6.00 -8.64
C ASN A 111 15.74 6.34 -7.37
N THR A 112 14.79 5.49 -6.99
CA THR A 112 14.00 5.65 -5.76
C THR A 112 14.86 5.46 -4.53
N LYS A 113 15.73 4.43 -4.54
CA LYS A 113 16.71 4.19 -3.47
C LYS A 113 17.62 5.40 -3.27
N ARG A 114 18.24 5.88 -4.35
CA ARG A 114 19.10 7.07 -4.30
C ARG A 114 18.35 8.28 -3.77
N TRP A 115 17.14 8.51 -4.26
CA TRP A 115 16.33 9.65 -3.82
C TRP A 115 16.04 9.58 -2.31
N ILE A 116 15.62 8.43 -1.79
CA ILE A 116 15.33 8.24 -0.36
C ILE A 116 16.58 8.46 0.51
N THR A 117 17.74 7.98 0.06
CA THR A 117 18.98 8.03 0.85
C THR A 117 19.68 9.38 0.78
N ALA A 118 19.65 10.08 -0.36
CA ALA A 118 20.49 11.26 -0.60
C ALA A 118 19.72 12.57 -0.82
N ASP A 119 18.51 12.50 -1.38
CA ASP A 119 17.82 13.68 -1.93
C ASP A 119 16.48 14.02 -1.26
N ARG A 120 15.97 13.14 -0.38
CA ARG A 120 14.65 13.28 0.25
C ARG A 120 14.57 14.34 1.36
N ASN A 121 15.71 14.68 1.97
CA ASN A 121 15.84 15.65 3.06
C ASN A 121 16.26 17.02 2.51
#